data_AF-A0AAX4HRL9-F1
#
_entry.id   AF-A0AAX4HRL9-F1
#
_cell.length_a   1.000
_cell.length_b   1.000
_cell.length_c   1.000
_cell.angle_alpha   90.00
_cell.angle_beta   90.00
_cell.angle_gamma   90.00
#
_symmetry.space_group_name_H-M   'P 1'
#
loop_
_entity.id
_entity.type
_entity.pdbx_description
1 polymer ?
#
loop_
_entity_poly.entity_id
_entity_poly.type
_entity_poly.pdbx_seq_one_letter_code
_entity_poly.pdbx_strand_id
1 'polypeptide(L)'
;MISKLLLFILILPISAQAFDKDFTAMSDRVPLEFTHLFNSLKMGIKTPAEKIQMVGICKDLDENLGQLQKEHIFLLMKSEVIKNVLEYKFKKVRQFDMTLLLLDRLEEDFKNKERYLNSFSQWIWRSILAELRYRQDMGLITARTFDANQFDGAKKSEAQRFARYLTYLMPWIDRMDSLTAPEFNNLSKQVSWVILRRLNERSLLFKRYASTATSNTKITIFNIPQKLLELHPEDIKRMQQNEVPLTLKEESEKAKTEATKQVQDVTPEDLSPLSDEINEELNKKIP
;
A
#
# COMPACT_ATOMS: atom_id res chain seq x y z
N MET A 1 -40.73 -34.86 5.83
CA MET A 1 -40.60 -33.84 6.89
C MET A 1 -39.13 -33.50 7.05
N ILE A 2 -38.81 -32.21 6.86
CA ILE A 2 -37.68 -31.45 7.42
C ILE A 2 -36.29 -32.11 7.34
N SER A 3 -35.50 -31.74 6.32
CA SER A 3 -34.08 -31.34 6.46
C SER A 3 -33.40 -31.25 5.09
N LYS A 4 -33.73 -30.20 4.31
CA LYS A 4 -32.93 -29.75 3.15
C LYS A 4 -32.94 -28.23 3.02
N LEU A 5 -33.03 -27.54 4.16
CA LEU A 5 -33.16 -26.09 4.24
C LEU A 5 -32.24 -25.56 5.33
N LEU A 6 -30.92 -25.59 5.12
CA LEU A 6 -29.91 -24.73 5.80
C LEU A 6 -28.47 -25.08 5.39
N LEU A 7 -28.19 -25.12 4.09
CA LEU A 7 -26.80 -25.10 3.60
C LEU A 7 -26.67 -24.22 2.34
N PHE A 8 -27.33 -23.06 2.35
CA PHE A 8 -27.25 -22.09 1.25
C PHE A 8 -26.99 -20.65 1.72
N ILE A 9 -26.70 -20.45 3.01
CA ILE A 9 -26.36 -19.15 3.58
C ILE A 9 -24.94 -19.24 4.11
N LEU A 10 -23.95 -18.88 3.27
CA LEU A 10 -22.61 -18.35 3.63
C LEU A 10 -21.56 -18.47 2.51
N ILE A 11 -21.96 -18.56 1.24
CA ILE A 11 -21.08 -18.15 0.14
C ILE A 11 -21.52 -16.74 -0.28
N LEU A 12 -21.40 -15.78 0.64
CA LEU A 12 -21.29 -14.40 0.21
C LEU A 12 -19.94 -14.32 -0.52
N PRO A 13 -19.89 -13.95 -1.80
CA PRO A 13 -18.63 -13.58 -2.40
C PRO A 13 -18.15 -12.38 -1.58
N ILE A 14 -17.11 -12.57 -0.79
CA ILE A 14 -16.32 -11.46 -0.29
C ILE A 14 -15.62 -10.94 -1.54
N SER A 15 -16.33 -10.11 -2.32
CA SER A 15 -15.74 -9.27 -3.34
C SER A 15 -14.78 -8.36 -2.58
N ALA A 16 -13.55 -8.84 -2.41
CA ALA A 16 -12.46 -8.02 -1.94
C ALA A 16 -12.38 -6.88 -2.94
N GLN A 17 -12.79 -5.68 -2.51
CA GLN A 17 -12.65 -4.42 -3.24
C GLN A 17 -11.17 -4.28 -3.61
N ALA A 18 -10.79 -4.85 -4.75
CA ALA A 18 -9.42 -4.89 -5.17
C ALA A 18 -9.10 -3.49 -5.66
N PHE A 19 -8.22 -2.81 -4.93
CA PHE A 19 -7.73 -1.51 -5.35
C PHE A 19 -7.19 -1.62 -6.79
N ASP A 20 -7.43 -0.59 -7.59
CA ASP A 20 -7.07 -0.58 -8.99
C ASP A 20 -5.65 -1.09 -9.26
N LYS A 21 -5.50 -2.11 -10.11
CA LYS A 21 -4.21 -2.76 -10.36
C LYS A 21 -3.15 -1.78 -10.87
N ASP A 22 -3.57 -0.80 -11.65
CA ASP A 22 -2.67 0.14 -12.31
C ASP A 22 -2.17 1.24 -11.35
N PHE A 23 -2.85 1.44 -10.21
CA PHE A 23 -2.39 2.35 -9.17
C PHE A 23 -1.13 1.83 -8.46
N THR A 24 0.04 2.30 -8.88
CA THR A 24 1.33 1.75 -8.43
C THR A 24 2.32 2.85 -8.09
N ALA A 25 3.20 2.59 -7.12
CA ALA A 25 4.39 3.39 -6.92
C ALA A 25 5.48 2.90 -7.90
N MET A 26 6.10 3.82 -8.63
CA MET A 26 7.17 3.51 -9.59
C MET A 26 8.40 3.02 -8.81
N SER A 27 8.69 1.72 -8.88
CA SER A 27 9.68 1.05 -8.02
C SER A 27 11.11 1.58 -8.21
N ASP A 28 11.43 2.15 -9.36
CA ASP A 28 12.70 2.81 -9.65
C ASP A 28 12.78 4.24 -9.08
N ARG A 29 11.67 4.79 -8.55
CA ARG A 29 11.55 6.18 -8.05
C ARG A 29 11.32 6.29 -6.55
N VAL A 30 11.08 5.17 -5.87
CA VAL A 30 10.88 5.12 -4.43
C VAL A 30 11.77 4.05 -3.80
N PRO A 31 12.15 4.19 -2.52
CA PRO A 31 12.92 3.17 -1.85
C PRO A 31 12.06 1.91 -1.57
N LEU A 32 12.73 0.76 -1.48
CA LEU A 32 12.08 -0.56 -1.35
C LEU A 32 11.09 -0.63 -0.18
N GLU A 33 11.48 -0.10 0.98
CA GLU A 33 10.64 -0.06 2.17
C GLU A 33 9.34 0.72 1.95
N PHE A 34 9.38 1.76 1.13
CA PHE A 34 8.19 2.51 0.75
C PHE A 34 7.32 1.72 -0.24
N THR A 35 7.91 0.98 -1.17
CA THR A 35 7.15 0.06 -2.05
C THR A 35 6.39 -0.99 -1.23
N HIS A 36 7.03 -1.60 -0.23
CA HIS A 36 6.37 -2.54 0.66
C HIS A 36 5.22 -1.89 1.45
N LEU A 37 5.47 -0.70 1.99
CA LEU A 37 4.47 0.10 2.70
C LEU A 37 3.26 0.40 1.82
N PHE A 38 3.50 0.98 0.64
CA PHE A 38 2.47 1.40 -0.30
C PHE A 38 1.60 0.23 -0.72
N ASN A 39 2.22 -0.87 -1.17
CA ASN A 39 1.49 -2.06 -1.62
C ASN A 39 0.69 -2.71 -0.49
N SER A 40 1.27 -2.82 0.70
CA SER A 40 0.56 -3.36 1.87
C SER A 40 -0.62 -2.50 2.28
N LEU A 41 -0.46 -1.18 2.23
CA LEU A 41 -1.55 -0.26 2.54
C LEU A 41 -2.66 -0.34 1.50
N LYS A 42 -2.31 -0.29 0.21
CA LYS A 42 -3.22 -0.42 -0.94
C LYS A 42 -4.09 -1.68 -0.80
N MET A 43 -3.48 -2.82 -0.52
CA MET A 43 -4.18 -4.10 -0.32
C MET A 43 -5.06 -4.11 0.95
N GLY A 44 -4.71 -3.29 1.94
CA GLY A 44 -5.43 -3.19 3.21
C GLY A 44 -6.60 -2.20 3.22
N ILE A 45 -6.77 -1.38 2.17
CA ILE A 45 -7.86 -0.41 2.06
C ILE A 45 -9.18 -1.13 1.85
N LYS A 46 -10.18 -0.80 2.69
CA LYS A 46 -11.51 -1.44 2.65
C LYS A 46 -12.64 -0.45 2.42
N THR A 47 -12.34 0.85 2.45
CA THR A 47 -13.36 1.89 2.40
C THR A 47 -13.09 2.88 1.27
N PRO A 48 -14.16 3.44 0.68
CA PRO A 48 -14.09 4.55 -0.27
C PRO A 48 -13.28 5.74 0.22
N ALA A 49 -13.49 6.11 1.49
CA ALA A 49 -12.84 7.26 2.10
C ALA A 49 -11.31 7.06 2.18
N GLU A 50 -10.87 5.87 2.61
CA GLU A 50 -9.45 5.50 2.59
C GLU A 50 -8.87 5.53 1.17
N LYS A 51 -9.64 5.08 0.16
CA LYS A 51 -9.24 5.11 -1.24
C LYS A 51 -9.01 6.54 -1.74
N ILE A 52 -9.97 7.45 -1.52
CA ILE A 52 -9.81 8.89 -1.86
C ILE A 52 -8.60 9.46 -1.14
N GLN A 53 -8.49 9.19 0.17
CA GLN A 53 -7.42 9.72 0.98
C GLN A 53 -6.03 9.28 0.47
N MET A 54 -5.87 8.01 0.11
CA MET A 54 -4.62 7.50 -0.43
C MET A 54 -4.29 8.15 -1.78
N VAL A 55 -5.26 8.23 -2.69
CA VAL A 55 -5.08 8.84 -4.02
C VAL A 55 -4.72 10.32 -3.89
N GLY A 56 -5.43 11.06 -3.05
CA GLY A 56 -5.15 12.48 -2.78
C GLY A 56 -3.74 12.71 -2.26
N ILE A 57 -3.31 11.92 -1.26
CA ILE A 57 -1.94 12.01 -0.74
C ILE A 57 -0.90 11.69 -1.83
N CYS A 58 -1.13 10.67 -2.66
CA CYS A 58 -0.17 10.31 -3.71
C CYS A 58 -0.08 11.40 -4.79
N LYS A 59 -1.21 12.02 -5.15
CA LYS A 59 -1.25 13.16 -6.05
C LYS A 59 -0.47 14.36 -5.47
N ASP A 60 -0.71 14.71 -4.21
CA ASP A 60 0.02 15.78 -3.54
C ASP A 60 1.53 15.49 -3.51
N LEU A 61 1.93 14.25 -3.25
CA LEU A 61 3.33 13.84 -3.26
C LEU A 61 3.96 13.97 -4.65
N ASP A 62 3.27 13.56 -5.72
CA ASP A 62 3.72 13.75 -7.11
C ASP A 62 3.88 15.24 -7.45
N GLU A 63 2.95 16.09 -7.02
CA GLU A 63 3.01 17.53 -7.25
C GLU A 63 4.11 18.22 -6.43
N ASN A 64 4.35 17.74 -5.22
CA ASN A 64 5.32 18.33 -4.31
C ASN A 64 6.75 17.89 -4.60
N LEU A 65 6.95 16.60 -4.89
CA LEU A 65 8.26 15.99 -5.02
C LEU A 65 8.66 15.73 -6.46
N GLY A 66 7.73 15.69 -7.42
CA GLY A 66 8.01 15.30 -8.79
C GLY A 66 9.01 16.20 -9.52
N GLN A 67 9.23 17.44 -9.06
CA GLN A 67 10.25 18.31 -9.64
C GLN A 67 11.64 18.12 -9.01
N LEU A 68 11.78 17.30 -7.97
CA LEU A 68 13.06 17.09 -7.29
C LEU A 68 13.84 15.96 -7.98
N GLN A 69 15.17 16.01 -7.85
CA GLN A 69 16.01 14.88 -8.23
C GLN A 69 15.66 13.62 -7.43
N LYS A 70 15.80 12.45 -8.07
CA LYS A 70 15.43 11.14 -7.52
C LYS A 70 16.06 10.89 -6.15
N GLU A 71 17.31 11.26 -5.98
CA GLU A 71 18.10 11.03 -4.76
C GLU A 71 17.47 11.72 -3.55
N HIS A 72 16.93 12.93 -3.74
CA HIS A 72 16.25 13.68 -2.70
C HIS A 72 14.89 13.07 -2.34
N ILE A 73 14.14 12.60 -3.35
CA ILE A 73 12.88 11.87 -3.14
C ILE A 73 13.15 10.59 -2.35
N PHE A 74 14.18 9.83 -2.76
CA PHE A 74 14.61 8.61 -2.08
C PHE A 74 14.98 8.87 -0.62
N LEU A 75 15.83 9.87 -0.38
CA LEU A 75 16.28 10.22 0.97
C LEU A 75 15.11 10.59 1.88
N LEU A 76 14.21 11.45 1.40
CA LEU A 76 13.03 11.87 2.16
C LEU A 76 12.14 10.68 2.50
N MET A 77 11.72 9.91 1.49
CA MET A 77 10.82 8.77 1.69
C MET A 77 11.42 7.71 2.62
N LYS A 78 12.71 7.37 2.41
CA LYS A 78 13.44 6.43 3.25
C LYS A 78 13.49 6.88 4.70
N SER A 79 13.89 8.14 4.91
CA SER A 79 14.01 8.70 6.25
C SER A 79 12.66 8.74 6.98
N GLU A 80 11.58 9.11 6.30
CA GLU A 80 10.24 9.14 6.91
C GLU A 80 9.71 7.74 7.23
N VAL A 81 9.93 6.75 6.36
CA VAL A 81 9.55 5.35 6.68
C VAL A 81 10.29 4.86 7.92
N ILE A 82 11.63 4.95 7.93
CA ILE A 82 12.45 4.43 9.03
C ILE A 82 12.14 5.15 10.34
N LYS A 83 12.11 6.49 10.31
CA LYS A 83 11.89 7.31 11.50
C LYS A 83 10.54 7.02 12.14
N ASN A 84 9.46 7.02 11.35
CA ASN A 84 8.13 6.81 11.91
C ASN A 84 7.88 5.37 12.35
N VAL A 85 8.57 4.38 11.78
CA VAL A 85 8.57 3.02 12.32
C VAL A 85 9.23 3.01 13.70
N LEU A 86 10.46 3.53 13.82
CA LEU A 86 11.20 3.53 15.09
C LEU A 86 10.54 4.39 16.18
N GLU A 87 9.98 5.55 15.82
CA GLU A 87 9.38 6.51 16.76
C GLU A 87 7.88 6.30 16.98
N TYR A 88 7.29 5.21 16.46
CA TYR A 88 5.88 4.94 16.65
C TYR A 88 5.54 4.77 18.14
N LYS A 89 4.52 5.50 18.61
CA LYS A 89 4.12 5.47 20.02
C LYS A 89 3.15 4.32 20.30
N PHE A 90 3.59 3.39 21.13
CA PHE A 90 2.79 2.27 21.60
C PHE A 90 2.13 2.56 22.95
N LYS A 91 0.84 2.20 23.11
CA LYS A 91 0.08 2.51 24.34
C LYS A 91 0.51 1.71 25.58
N LYS A 92 0.91 0.44 25.41
CA LYS A 92 1.26 -0.48 26.51
C LYS A 92 2.34 -1.45 26.06
N VAL A 93 3.57 -1.34 26.56
CA VAL A 93 4.68 -2.23 26.19
C VAL A 93 5.04 -3.07 27.40
N ARG A 94 5.10 -4.39 27.25
CA ARG A 94 5.61 -5.26 28.32
C ARG A 94 7.10 -4.99 28.53
N GLN A 95 7.54 -5.00 29.78
CA GLN A 95 8.97 -4.99 30.09
C GLN A 95 9.48 -6.43 30.07
N PHE A 96 10.58 -6.65 29.36
CA PHE A 96 11.30 -7.92 29.30
C PHE A 96 12.75 -7.65 28.91
N ASP A 97 13.62 -8.64 29.13
CA ASP A 97 15.01 -8.56 28.73
C ASP A 97 15.23 -9.18 27.35
N MET A 98 16.24 -8.65 26.65
CA MET A 98 16.71 -9.27 25.42
C MET A 98 17.60 -10.46 25.74
N THR A 99 17.20 -11.64 25.28
CA THR A 99 17.90 -12.92 25.50
C THR A 99 17.96 -13.73 24.22
N LEU A 100 18.90 -14.68 24.15
CA LEU A 100 18.99 -15.63 23.03
C LEU A 100 17.70 -16.42 22.85
N LEU A 101 17.09 -16.90 23.94
CA LEU A 101 15.83 -17.65 23.90
C LEU A 101 14.68 -16.85 23.28
N LEU A 102 14.59 -15.55 23.61
CA LEU A 102 13.61 -14.67 23.01
C LEU A 102 13.86 -14.47 21.51
N LEU A 103 15.12 -14.30 21.11
CA LEU A 103 15.47 -14.18 19.69
C LEU A 103 15.09 -15.44 18.90
N ASP A 104 15.47 -16.63 19.40
CA ASP A 104 15.12 -17.91 18.77
C ASP A 104 13.60 -18.07 18.62
N ARG A 105 12.86 -17.73 19.68
CA ARG A 105 11.39 -17.74 19.65
C ARG A 105 10.83 -16.81 18.58
N LEU A 106 11.31 -15.57 18.49
CA LEU A 106 10.84 -14.59 17.51
C LEU A 106 11.12 -15.03 16.07
N GLU A 107 12.23 -15.73 15.83
CA GLU A 107 12.57 -16.27 14.52
C GLU A 107 11.68 -17.44 14.12
N GLU A 108 11.42 -18.36 15.05
CA GLU A 108 10.48 -19.45 14.85
C GLU A 108 9.06 -18.90 14.58
N ASP A 109 8.62 -17.94 15.39
CA ASP A 109 7.32 -17.31 15.23
C ASP A 109 7.21 -16.58 13.89
N PHE A 110 8.27 -15.89 13.46
CA PHE A 110 8.33 -15.27 12.15
C PHE A 110 8.13 -16.31 11.04
N LYS A 111 8.88 -17.42 11.04
CA LYS A 111 8.74 -18.49 10.04
C LYS A 111 7.31 -19.05 9.98
N ASN A 112 6.68 -19.22 11.14
CA ASN A 112 5.32 -19.74 11.24
C ASN A 112 4.26 -18.74 10.74
N LYS A 113 4.48 -17.44 10.96
CA LYS A 113 3.54 -16.35 10.64
C LYS A 113 3.80 -15.72 9.27
N GLU A 114 4.97 -15.91 8.68
CA GLU A 114 5.49 -15.16 7.51
C GLU A 114 4.48 -15.08 6.36
N ARG A 115 3.90 -16.21 5.97
CA ARG A 115 2.94 -16.30 4.87
C ARG A 115 1.65 -15.51 5.08
N TYR A 116 1.32 -15.17 6.32
CA TYR A 116 0.13 -14.41 6.70
C TYR A 116 0.41 -12.92 6.91
N LEU A 117 1.68 -12.52 6.93
CA LEU A 117 2.09 -11.12 7.05
C LEU A 117 2.05 -10.45 5.68
N ASN A 118 1.60 -9.19 5.65
CA ASN A 118 1.77 -8.36 4.45
C ASN A 118 3.24 -7.96 4.27
N SER A 119 3.60 -7.46 3.08
CA SER A 119 5.00 -7.21 2.74
C SER A 119 5.66 -6.15 3.64
N PHE A 120 4.92 -5.15 4.12
CA PHE A 120 5.45 -4.15 5.04
C PHE A 120 5.66 -4.70 6.45
N SER A 121 4.73 -5.51 6.95
CA SER A 121 4.89 -6.25 8.19
C SER A 121 6.11 -7.16 8.14
N GLN A 122 6.29 -7.92 7.05
CA GLN A 122 7.47 -8.75 6.84
C GLN A 122 8.75 -7.91 6.82
N TRP A 123 8.74 -6.76 6.13
CA TRP A 123 9.88 -5.86 6.09
C TRP A 123 10.27 -5.34 7.49
N ILE A 124 9.31 -4.90 8.31
CA ILE A 124 9.57 -4.47 9.70
C ILE A 124 10.19 -5.63 10.49
N TRP A 125 9.53 -6.80 10.49
CA TRP A 125 9.95 -7.95 11.28
C TRP A 125 11.35 -8.44 10.88
N ARG A 126 11.61 -8.59 9.57
CA ARG A 126 12.93 -8.99 9.04
C ARG A 126 14.01 -7.97 9.37
N SER A 127 13.71 -6.68 9.28
CA SER A 127 14.69 -5.62 9.60
C SER A 127 15.10 -5.65 11.07
N ILE A 128 14.14 -5.89 11.98
CA ILE A 128 14.42 -6.02 13.41
C ILE A 128 15.22 -7.30 13.68
N LEU A 129 14.80 -8.44 13.14
CA LEU A 129 15.53 -9.70 13.32
C LEU A 129 16.96 -9.63 12.77
N ALA A 130 17.16 -8.97 11.62
CA ALA A 130 18.49 -8.77 11.05
C ALA A 130 19.41 -7.98 11.99
N GLU A 131 18.91 -6.88 12.57
CA GLU A 131 19.67 -6.11 13.57
C GLU A 131 19.94 -6.95 14.82
N LEU A 132 18.96 -7.68 15.34
CA LEU A 132 19.15 -8.52 16.54
C LEU A 132 20.17 -9.63 16.31
N ARG A 133 20.14 -10.31 15.15
CA ARG A 133 21.14 -11.32 14.77
C ARG A 133 22.53 -10.73 14.66
N TYR A 134 22.66 -9.59 14.00
CA TYR A 134 23.96 -8.89 13.92
C TYR A 134 24.54 -8.62 15.33
N ARG A 135 23.69 -8.21 16.28
CA ARG A 135 24.11 -7.96 17.67
C ARG A 135 24.39 -9.25 18.45
N GLN A 136 23.68 -10.34 18.16
CA GLN A 136 23.98 -11.68 18.66
C GLN A 136 25.36 -12.16 18.17
N ASP A 137 25.65 -12.01 16.88
CA ASP A 137 26.92 -12.43 16.27
C ASP A 137 28.12 -11.65 16.86
N MET A 138 27.89 -10.39 17.24
CA MET A 138 28.87 -9.59 17.99
C MET A 138 29.07 -10.04 19.45
N GLY A 139 28.25 -10.97 19.94
CA GLY A 139 28.24 -11.46 21.31
C GLY A 139 27.64 -10.47 22.30
N LEU A 140 26.77 -9.56 21.86
CA LEU A 140 26.12 -8.58 22.75
C LEU A 140 24.88 -9.15 23.42
N ILE A 141 24.17 -10.08 22.78
CA ILE A 141 22.99 -10.75 23.34
C ILE A 141 23.42 -12.06 24.00
N THR A 142 23.10 -12.24 25.28
CA THR A 142 23.45 -13.45 26.03
C THR A 142 22.24 -14.31 26.35
N ALA A 143 22.46 -15.50 26.89
CA ALA A 143 21.40 -16.43 27.25
C ALA A 143 20.48 -15.91 28.37
N ARG A 144 20.97 -15.04 29.26
CA ARG A 144 20.25 -14.64 30.48
C ARG A 144 19.67 -13.23 30.41
N THR A 145 20.44 -12.26 29.96
CA THR A 145 20.02 -10.86 29.85
C THR A 145 20.98 -10.07 28.96
N PHE A 146 20.56 -8.88 28.55
CA PHE A 146 21.41 -7.88 27.94
C PHE A 146 21.72 -6.79 28.98
N ASP A 147 22.99 -6.63 29.33
CA ASP A 147 23.45 -5.54 30.19
C ASP A 147 24.71 -4.90 29.60
N ALA A 148 24.58 -3.64 29.17
CA ALA A 148 25.68 -2.89 28.56
C ALA A 148 26.87 -2.67 29.52
N ASN A 149 26.67 -2.77 30.84
CA ASN A 149 27.72 -2.58 31.83
C ASN A 149 28.65 -3.79 31.98
N GLN A 150 28.25 -4.95 31.45
CA GLN A 150 29.06 -6.18 31.49
C GLN A 150 30.16 -6.20 30.41
N PHE A 151 30.19 -5.20 29.53
CA PHE A 151 31.15 -5.10 28.44
C PHE A 151 32.18 -4.00 28.72
N ASP A 152 33.40 -4.22 28.25
CA ASP A 152 34.52 -3.28 28.36
C ASP A 152 35.07 -2.85 26.99
N GLY A 153 35.86 -1.76 27.01
CA GLY A 153 36.55 -1.23 25.82
C GLY A 153 35.61 -0.91 24.65
N ALA A 154 36.00 -1.31 23.44
CA ALA A 154 35.20 -1.07 22.22
C ALA A 154 33.82 -1.74 22.27
N LYS A 155 33.72 -2.93 22.88
CA LYS A 155 32.44 -3.65 23.01
C LYS A 155 31.45 -2.89 23.89
N LYS A 156 31.93 -2.17 24.93
CA LYS A 156 31.08 -1.30 25.75
C LYS A 156 30.39 -0.22 24.93
N SER A 157 31.13 0.42 24.01
CA SER A 157 30.57 1.46 23.14
C SER A 157 29.46 0.92 22.24
N GLU A 158 29.68 -0.26 21.65
CA GLU A 158 28.68 -0.95 20.83
C GLU A 158 27.48 -1.42 21.65
N ALA A 159 27.69 -1.93 22.86
CA ALA A 159 26.61 -2.29 23.77
C ALA A 159 25.77 -1.06 24.17
N GLN A 160 26.39 0.08 24.47
CA GLN A 160 25.68 1.32 24.78
C GLN A 160 24.88 1.85 23.58
N ARG A 161 25.43 1.75 22.36
CA ARG A 161 24.70 2.08 21.13
C ARG A 161 23.49 1.17 20.97
N PHE A 162 23.67 -0.14 21.16
CA PHE A 162 22.60 -1.12 21.07
C PHE A 162 21.51 -0.89 22.13
N ALA A 163 21.87 -0.55 23.37
CA ALA A 163 20.90 -0.19 24.42
C ALA A 163 20.00 0.99 24.00
N ARG A 164 20.56 2.00 23.31
CA ARG A 164 19.77 3.10 22.74
C ARG A 164 18.84 2.61 21.63
N TYR A 165 19.32 1.75 20.73
CA TYR A 165 18.47 1.16 19.69
C TYR A 165 17.32 0.34 20.29
N LEU A 166 17.59 -0.46 21.32
CA LEU A 166 16.57 -1.25 22.02
C LEU A 166 15.44 -0.38 22.57
N THR A 167 15.69 0.88 22.94
CA THR A 167 14.62 1.79 23.37
C THR A 167 13.52 1.95 22.30
N TYR A 168 13.90 1.91 21.02
CA TYR A 168 12.97 1.99 19.89
C TYR A 168 12.48 0.62 19.42
N LEU A 169 13.31 -0.43 19.55
CA LEU A 169 12.98 -1.77 19.07
C LEU A 169 12.13 -2.57 20.05
N MET A 170 12.30 -2.40 21.36
CA MET A 170 11.60 -3.16 22.40
C MET A 170 10.07 -3.11 22.26
N PRO A 171 9.45 -1.95 21.99
CA PRO A 171 8.02 -1.91 21.70
C PRO A 171 7.59 -2.76 20.50
N TRP A 172 8.41 -2.82 19.45
CA TRP A 172 8.12 -3.66 18.28
C TRP A 172 8.32 -5.14 18.58
N ILE A 173 9.40 -5.49 19.29
CA ILE A 173 9.67 -6.85 19.73
C ILE A 173 8.51 -7.38 20.58
N ASP A 174 7.98 -6.54 21.48
CA ASP A 174 6.79 -6.88 22.26
C ASP A 174 5.59 -7.25 21.37
N ARG A 175 5.39 -6.50 20.27
CA ARG A 175 4.31 -6.76 19.31
C ARG A 175 4.54 -7.99 18.45
N MET A 176 5.77 -8.22 18.02
CA MET A 176 6.15 -9.42 17.28
C MET A 176 5.85 -10.67 18.11
N ASP A 177 6.15 -10.61 19.41
CA ASP A 177 5.93 -11.71 20.36
C ASP A 177 4.45 -11.87 20.77
N SER A 178 3.70 -10.77 20.94
CA SER A 178 2.35 -10.82 21.51
C SER A 178 1.21 -10.86 20.50
N LEU A 179 1.41 -10.37 19.27
CA LEU A 179 0.34 -10.24 18.29
C LEU A 179 0.27 -11.44 17.35
N THR A 180 -0.96 -11.75 16.92
CA THR A 180 -1.21 -12.60 15.76
C THR A 180 -0.82 -11.87 14.46
N ALA A 181 -0.61 -12.61 13.37
CA ALA A 181 -0.26 -12.00 12.08
C ALA A 181 -1.31 -10.98 11.57
N PRO A 182 -2.63 -11.22 11.67
CA PRO A 182 -3.64 -10.22 11.30
C PRO A 182 -3.58 -8.95 12.16
N GLU A 183 -3.36 -9.08 13.46
CA GLU A 183 -3.23 -7.93 14.37
C GLU A 183 -1.97 -7.12 14.07
N PHE A 184 -0.85 -7.79 13.79
CA PHE A 184 0.39 -7.14 13.40
C PHE A 184 0.25 -6.42 12.04
N ASN A 185 -0.47 -7.03 11.07
CA ASN A 185 -0.80 -6.37 9.80
C ASN A 185 -1.68 -5.13 9.98
N ASN A 186 -2.61 -5.16 10.92
CA ASN A 186 -3.43 -3.99 11.23
C ASN A 186 -2.61 -2.89 11.90
N LEU A 187 -1.69 -3.25 12.79
CA LEU A 187 -0.72 -2.32 13.37
C LEU A 187 0.16 -1.70 12.28
N SER A 188 0.74 -2.50 11.39
CA SER A 188 1.57 -1.98 10.30
C SER A 188 0.78 -1.06 9.38
N LYS A 189 -0.49 -1.37 9.07
CA LYS A 189 -1.40 -0.49 8.34
C LYS A 189 -1.58 0.88 9.03
N GLN A 190 -1.76 0.91 10.35
CA GLN A 190 -1.88 2.17 11.11
C GLN A 190 -0.60 3.00 11.01
N VAL A 191 0.56 2.35 11.13
CA VAL A 191 1.87 2.99 10.97
C VAL A 191 2.05 3.52 9.54
N SER A 192 1.65 2.76 8.51
CA SER A 192 1.69 3.20 7.11
C SER A 192 0.91 4.48 6.88
N TRP A 193 -0.28 4.62 7.48
CA TRP A 193 -1.07 5.85 7.40
C TRP A 193 -0.40 7.03 8.11
N VAL A 194 0.26 6.80 9.24
CA VAL A 194 1.05 7.85 9.91
C VAL A 194 2.21 8.29 9.01
N ILE A 195 2.95 7.34 8.44
CA ILE A 195 4.05 7.62 7.52
C ILE A 195 3.58 8.43 6.31
N LEU A 196 2.51 8.00 5.62
CA LEU A 196 2.03 8.71 4.44
C LEU A 196 1.60 10.15 4.75
N ARG A 197 0.91 10.38 5.88
CA ARG A 197 0.54 11.73 6.28
C ARG A 197 1.75 12.60 6.58
N ARG A 198 2.71 12.08 7.35
CA ARG A 198 3.96 12.78 7.68
C ARG A 198 4.79 13.09 6.45
N LEU A 199 4.89 12.13 5.53
CA LEU A 199 5.57 12.30 4.26
C LEU A 199 4.90 13.40 3.43
N ASN A 200 3.56 13.44 3.37
CA ASN A 200 2.85 14.50 2.67
C ASN A 200 3.12 15.89 3.28
N GLU A 201 3.01 16.01 4.60
CA GLU A 201 3.33 17.25 5.34
C GLU A 201 4.77 17.72 5.06
N ARG A 202 5.72 16.79 5.09
CA ARG A 202 7.15 17.08 4.89
C ARG A 202 7.48 17.37 3.44
N SER A 203 6.78 16.76 2.48
CA SER A 203 7.01 16.98 1.05
C SER A 203 6.84 18.45 0.67
N LEU A 204 5.84 19.13 1.24
CA LEU A 204 5.60 20.54 1.02
C LEU A 204 6.75 21.41 1.52
N LEU A 205 7.28 21.10 2.70
CA LEU A 205 8.44 21.81 3.25
C LEU A 205 9.68 21.53 2.41
N PHE A 206 9.90 20.26 2.05
CA PHE A 206 11.06 19.84 1.29
C PHE A 206 11.11 20.53 -0.08
N LYS A 207 9.97 20.60 -0.79
CA LYS A 207 9.82 21.37 -2.04
C LYS A 207 10.28 22.83 -1.89
N ARG A 208 9.91 23.49 -0.79
CA ARG A 208 10.24 24.91 -0.56
C ARG A 208 11.73 25.13 -0.29
N TYR A 209 12.38 24.21 0.42
CA TYR A 209 13.80 24.35 0.80
C TYR A 209 14.76 23.75 -0.23
N ALA A 210 14.29 22.89 -1.12
CA ALA A 210 15.08 22.23 -2.15
C ALA A 210 15.15 23.04 -3.47
N SER A 211 15.14 24.38 -3.40
CA SER A 211 15.10 25.28 -4.57
C SER A 211 16.29 25.13 -5.52
N THR A 212 17.41 24.56 -5.05
CA THR A 212 18.61 24.27 -5.85
C THR A 212 18.68 22.81 -6.35
N ALA A 213 17.73 21.96 -5.95
CA ALA A 213 17.69 20.53 -6.24
C ALA A 213 16.55 20.16 -7.22
N THR A 214 15.98 21.17 -7.87
CA THR A 214 14.98 21.02 -8.93
C THR A 214 15.61 20.42 -10.17
N SER A 215 14.98 19.36 -10.68
CA SER A 215 15.24 18.77 -11.98
C SER A 215 14.54 19.58 -13.07
N ASN A 216 15.13 19.62 -14.27
CA ASN A 216 14.51 20.22 -15.45
C ASN A 216 13.31 19.40 -15.97
N THR A 217 13.16 18.16 -15.51
CA THR A 217 12.06 17.26 -15.89
C THR A 217 11.25 16.86 -14.67
N LYS A 218 9.92 16.94 -14.81
CA LYS A 218 8.98 16.42 -13.81
C LYS A 218 9.00 14.89 -13.87
N ILE A 219 9.32 14.28 -12.75
CA ILE A 219 9.30 12.84 -12.50
C ILE A 219 7.94 12.47 -11.92
N THR A 220 7.34 11.40 -12.44
CA THR A 220 6.15 10.79 -11.86
C THR A 220 6.57 9.70 -10.87
N ILE A 221 6.10 9.79 -9.62
CA ILE A 221 6.40 8.84 -8.54
C ILE A 221 5.31 7.78 -8.45
N PHE A 222 4.05 8.16 -8.72
CA PHE A 222 2.91 7.25 -8.72
C PHE A 222 2.24 7.20 -10.10
N ASN A 223 1.97 5.99 -10.58
CA ASN A 223 1.02 5.82 -11.68
C ASN A 223 -0.39 5.91 -11.08
N ILE A 224 -1.07 7.05 -11.26
CA ILE A 224 -2.43 7.26 -10.78
C ILE A 224 -3.40 7.19 -11.97
N PRO A 225 -4.22 6.13 -12.09
CA PRO A 225 -5.20 6.03 -13.16
C PRO A 225 -6.16 7.22 -13.17
N GLN A 226 -6.49 7.73 -14.36
CA GLN A 226 -7.33 8.93 -14.51
C GLN A 226 -8.68 8.80 -13.78
N LYS A 227 -9.32 7.62 -13.87
CA LYS A 227 -10.56 7.30 -13.16
C LYS A 227 -10.47 7.38 -11.63
N LEU A 228 -9.25 7.37 -11.06
CA LEU A 228 -9.04 7.60 -9.63
C LEU A 228 -8.87 9.08 -9.30
N LEU A 229 -8.32 9.87 -10.22
CA LEU A 229 -8.13 11.32 -10.07
C LEU A 229 -9.47 12.08 -10.13
N GLU A 230 -10.44 11.52 -10.83
CA GLU A 230 -11.79 12.09 -11.03
C GLU A 230 -12.81 11.57 -9.99
N LEU A 231 -12.38 10.79 -8.98
CA LEU A 231 -13.30 10.22 -8.01
C LEU A 231 -13.96 11.28 -7.14
N HIS A 232 -15.26 11.48 -7.33
CA HIS A 232 -16.10 12.13 -6.33
C HIS A 232 -16.60 11.10 -5.29
N PRO A 233 -16.94 11.54 -4.07
CA PRO A 233 -17.50 10.64 -3.05
C PRO A 233 -18.71 9.83 -3.51
N GLU A 234 -19.50 10.35 -4.46
CA GLU A 234 -20.67 9.66 -5.02
C GLU A 234 -20.29 8.57 -6.03
N ASP A 235 -19.23 8.75 -6.82
CA ASP A 235 -18.78 7.77 -7.80
C ASP A 235 -18.29 6.49 -7.13
N ILE A 236 -17.80 6.59 -5.90
CA ILE A 236 -17.32 5.42 -5.17
C ILE A 236 -18.47 4.56 -4.66
N LYS A 237 -19.62 5.17 -4.30
CA LYS A 237 -20.84 4.38 -4.00
C LYS A 237 -21.29 3.58 -5.22
N ARG A 238 -21.16 4.15 -6.43
CA ARG A 238 -21.47 3.46 -7.69
C ARG A 238 -20.44 2.37 -8.01
N MET A 239 -19.14 2.61 -7.78
CA MET A 239 -18.10 1.58 -7.96
C MET A 239 -18.30 0.38 -7.03
N GLN A 240 -18.82 0.59 -5.82
CA GLN A 240 -19.16 -0.50 -4.89
C GLN A 240 -20.37 -1.32 -5.33
N GLN A 241 -21.28 -0.73 -6.11
CA GLN A 241 -22.47 -1.40 -6.63
C GLN A 241 -22.20 -2.18 -7.92
N ASN A 242 -21.25 -1.71 -8.75
CA ASN A 242 -20.87 -2.35 -10.02
C ASN A 242 -20.00 -3.62 -9.87
N GLU A 243 -19.73 -4.09 -8.65
CA GLU A 243 -19.07 -5.38 -8.38
C GLU A 243 -20.07 -6.55 -8.18
N VAL A 244 -21.38 -6.26 -8.17
CA VAL A 244 -22.40 -7.30 -8.34
C VAL A 244 -22.47 -7.59 -9.84
N PRO A 245 -22.34 -8.85 -10.30
CA PRO A 245 -22.57 -9.17 -11.70
C PRO A 245 -23.94 -8.63 -12.09
N LEU A 246 -23.97 -7.70 -13.05
CA LEU A 246 -25.23 -7.22 -13.62
C LEU A 246 -25.99 -8.46 -14.10
N THR A 247 -27.26 -8.56 -13.74
CA THR A 247 -28.09 -9.61 -14.32
C THR A 247 -28.17 -9.37 -15.83
N LEU A 248 -28.28 -10.44 -16.64
CA LEU A 248 -28.43 -10.34 -18.11
C LEU A 248 -29.47 -9.31 -18.57
N LYS A 249 -30.47 -9.04 -17.70
CA LYS A 249 -31.49 -8.03 -17.91
C LYS A 249 -30.96 -6.60 -17.79
N GLU A 250 -30.11 -6.32 -16.81
CA GLU A 250 -29.50 -5.00 -16.60
C GLU A 250 -28.41 -4.70 -17.62
N GLU A 251 -27.63 -5.72 -18.06
CA GLU A 251 -26.71 -5.59 -19.20
C GLU A 251 -27.46 -5.28 -20.50
N SER A 252 -28.61 -5.93 -20.73
CA SER A 252 -29.46 -5.67 -21.90
C SER A 252 -30.08 -4.27 -21.86
N GLU A 253 -30.52 -3.80 -20.69
CA GLU A 253 -31.08 -2.45 -20.54
C GLU A 253 -30.01 -1.37 -20.72
N LYS A 254 -28.79 -1.60 -20.23
CA LYS A 254 -27.65 -0.69 -20.43
C LYS A 254 -27.18 -0.65 -21.89
N ALA A 255 -27.07 -1.81 -22.54
CA ALA A 255 -26.78 -1.89 -23.97
C ALA A 255 -27.85 -1.21 -24.82
N LYS A 256 -29.14 -1.33 -24.45
CA LYS A 256 -30.23 -0.59 -25.09
C LYS A 256 -30.16 0.90 -24.87
N THR A 257 -29.77 1.38 -23.69
CA THR A 257 -29.66 2.83 -23.43
C THR A 257 -28.44 3.43 -24.10
N GLU A 258 -27.31 2.72 -24.17
CA GLU A 258 -26.12 3.16 -24.92
C GLU A 258 -26.36 3.12 -26.43
N ALA A 259 -27.05 2.10 -26.96
CA ALA A 259 -27.46 2.07 -28.37
C ALA A 259 -28.44 3.19 -28.72
N THR A 260 -29.42 3.48 -27.85
CA THR A 260 -30.37 4.59 -28.08
C THR A 260 -29.67 5.95 -28.06
N LYS A 261 -28.63 6.13 -27.23
CA LYS A 261 -27.80 7.35 -27.25
C LYS A 261 -26.96 7.46 -28.52
N GLN A 262 -26.33 6.38 -28.97
CA GLN A 262 -25.57 6.38 -30.22
C GLN A 262 -26.45 6.66 -31.44
N VAL A 263 -27.70 6.18 -31.45
CA VAL A 263 -28.66 6.45 -32.55
C VAL A 263 -29.19 7.90 -32.50
N GLN A 264 -29.27 8.54 -31.33
CA GLN A 264 -29.66 9.94 -31.21
C GLN A 264 -28.54 10.93 -31.61
N ASP A 265 -27.27 10.50 -31.53
CA ASP A 265 -26.11 11.32 -31.95
C ASP A 265 -25.77 11.18 -33.45
N VAL A 266 -26.51 10.38 -34.24
CA VAL A 266 -26.37 10.36 -35.70
C VAL A 266 -27.23 11.46 -36.33
N THR A 267 -26.59 12.55 -36.74
CA THR A 267 -27.22 13.57 -37.59
C THR A 267 -27.54 13.00 -38.99
N PRO A 268 -28.67 13.37 -39.63
CA PRO A 268 -29.14 12.74 -40.89
C PRO A 268 -28.22 12.90 -42.11
N GLU A 269 -27.14 13.67 -42.01
CA GLU A 269 -26.24 13.99 -43.12
C GLU A 269 -25.14 12.92 -43.34
N ASP A 270 -24.95 11.98 -42.41
CA ASP A 270 -23.88 10.96 -42.49
C ASP A 270 -24.28 9.65 -43.22
N LEU A 271 -25.52 9.53 -43.71
CA LEU A 271 -25.99 8.32 -44.43
C LEU A 271 -25.96 8.47 -45.96
N SER A 272 -25.63 9.64 -46.49
CA SER A 272 -25.63 9.92 -47.93
C SER A 272 -24.60 9.12 -48.76
N PRO A 273 -23.39 8.79 -48.29
CA PRO A 273 -22.42 8.07 -49.14
C PRO A 273 -22.73 6.58 -49.28
N LEU A 274 -23.37 5.98 -48.26
CA LEU A 274 -23.63 4.53 -48.21
C LEU A 274 -24.87 4.12 -49.03
N SER A 275 -25.86 5.01 -49.21
CA SER A 275 -27.01 4.72 -50.08
C SER A 275 -26.65 4.69 -51.56
N ASP A 276 -25.65 5.47 -51.96
CA ASP A 276 -25.26 5.61 -53.37
C ASP A 276 -24.39 4.42 -53.81
N GLU A 277 -23.50 3.91 -52.95
CA GLU A 277 -22.71 2.69 -53.23
C GLU A 277 -23.56 1.42 -53.33
N ILE A 278 -24.60 1.28 -52.48
CA ILE A 278 -25.49 0.11 -52.51
C ILE A 278 -26.36 0.11 -53.79
N ASN A 279 -26.80 1.29 -54.25
CA ASN A 279 -27.56 1.41 -55.50
C ASN A 279 -26.69 1.17 -56.75
N GLU A 280 -25.41 1.54 -56.74
CA GLU A 280 -24.49 1.22 -57.84
C GLU A 280 -24.17 -0.28 -57.93
N GLU A 281 -24.04 -0.98 -56.80
CA GLU A 281 -23.81 -2.43 -56.81
C GLU A 281 -25.04 -3.24 -57.23
N LEU A 282 -26.24 -2.80 -56.84
CA LEU A 282 -27.50 -3.46 -57.24
C LEU A 282 -27.77 -3.33 -58.74
N ASN A 283 -27.44 -2.18 -59.35
CA ASN A 283 -27.61 -1.96 -60.79
C ASN A 283 -26.57 -2.70 -61.66
N LYS A 284 -25.49 -3.22 -61.09
CA LYS A 284 -24.49 -4.04 -61.80
C LYS A 284 -24.81 -5.54 -61.85
N LYS A 285 -25.86 -6.00 -61.14
CA LYS A 285 -26.18 -7.43 -60.98
C LYS A 285 -27.48 -7.91 -61.64
N ILE A 286 -28.11 -7.10 -62.48
CA ILE A 286 -29.33 -7.50 -63.22
C ILE A 286 -28.98 -7.53 -64.73
N PRO A 287 -28.88 -8.73 -65.36
CA PRO A 287 -28.84 -8.86 -66.82
C PRO A 287 -30.19 -8.57 -67.47
#